data_AF-A0A9X3T698-F1
#
_entry.id   AF-A0A9X3T698-F1
#
_cell.length_a   1.000
_cell.length_b   1.000
_cell.length_c   1.000
_cell.angle_alpha   90.00
_cell.angle_beta   90.00
_cell.angle_gamma   90.00
#
_symmetry.space_group_name_H-M   'P 1'
#
loop_
_entity.id
_entity.type
_entity.pdbx_description
1 polymer ?
#
loop_
_entity_poly.entity_id
_entity_poly.type
_entity_poly.pdbx_seq_one_letter_code
_entity_poly.pdbx_strand_id
1 'polypeptide(L)'
;MSENRIPGDGMNELLSALARVDTPKVEVVSDTDADNGLLRLIVRSDSTISVEIDPYAAEDVSVGEVERHLRRLFNAAKFPKPQSDGGR
;
A
#
# COMPACT_ATOMS: atom_id res chain seq x y z
N MET A 1 8.51 43.39 -22.20
CA MET A 1 8.81 43.44 -20.75
C MET A 1 7.80 42.53 -20.08
N SER A 2 8.22 41.34 -19.64
CA SER A 2 7.31 40.36 -19.06
C SER A 2 7.15 40.67 -17.57
N GLU A 3 5.93 41.02 -17.14
CA GLU A 3 5.61 41.24 -15.73
C GLU A 3 5.77 39.92 -14.96
N ASN A 4 6.79 39.88 -14.11
CA ASN A 4 7.01 38.81 -13.15
C ASN A 4 5.98 38.98 -12.02
N ARG A 5 4.78 38.42 -12.18
CA ARG A 5 3.74 38.43 -11.14
C ARG A 5 4.23 37.61 -9.95
N ILE A 6 4.58 38.29 -8.87
CA ILE A 6 4.82 37.68 -7.57
C ILE A 6 3.53 36.93 -7.18
N PRO A 7 3.59 35.64 -6.83
CA PRO A 7 2.42 34.92 -6.32
C PRO A 7 1.85 35.70 -5.12
N GLY A 8 0.57 36.07 -5.18
CA GLY A 8 -0.09 36.76 -4.07
C GLY A 8 -0.07 35.92 -2.79
N ASP A 9 -0.21 36.56 -1.64
CA ASP A 9 -0.06 35.91 -0.31
C ASP A 9 -0.89 34.63 -0.16
N GLY A 10 -2.11 34.58 -0.72
CA GLY A 10 -2.94 33.37 -0.73
C GLY A 10 -2.35 32.18 -1.50
N MET A 11 -1.52 32.41 -2.52
CA MET A 11 -0.75 31.33 -3.17
C MET A 11 0.43 30.85 -2.35
N ASN A 12 1.10 31.74 -1.63
CA ASN A 12 2.16 31.32 -0.72
C ASN A 12 1.59 30.52 0.46
N GLU A 13 0.41 30.87 0.97
CA GLU A 13 -0.29 30.10 1.99
C GLU A 13 -0.73 28.72 1.48
N LEU A 14 -1.29 28.64 0.27
CA LEU A 14 -1.65 27.35 -0.33
C LEU A 14 -0.42 26.47 -0.58
N LEU A 15 0.65 27.03 -1.14
CA LEU A 15 1.90 26.30 -1.38
C LEU A 15 2.54 25.85 -0.06
N SER A 16 2.46 26.67 1.00
CA SER A 16 2.94 26.30 2.34
C SER A 16 2.09 25.22 3.00
N ALA A 17 0.76 25.25 2.80
CA ALA A 17 -0.14 24.21 3.28
C ALA A 17 0.12 22.89 2.55
N LEU A 18 0.28 22.92 1.23
CA LEU A 18 0.62 21.74 0.41
C LEU A 18 2.02 21.19 0.73
N ALA A 19 3.00 22.05 1.00
CA ALA A 19 4.33 21.63 1.45
C ALA A 19 4.32 20.97 2.83
N ARG A 20 3.30 21.23 3.66
CA ARG A 20 3.06 20.57 4.95
C ARG A 20 2.24 19.27 4.83
N VAL A 21 1.61 19.00 3.68
CA VAL A 21 1.03 17.70 3.39
C VAL A 21 2.18 16.77 3.00
N ASP A 22 2.98 16.41 3.99
CA ASP A 22 3.88 15.29 3.89
C ASP A 22 2.98 14.05 3.94
N THR A 23 2.47 13.64 2.77
CA THR A 23 1.67 12.42 2.67
C THR A 23 2.57 11.30 3.20
N PRO A 24 2.19 10.60 4.29
CA PRO A 24 3.04 9.57 4.85
C PRO A 24 3.40 8.60 3.73
N LYS A 25 4.70 8.44 3.47
CA LYS A 25 5.17 7.51 2.45
C LYS A 25 4.73 6.11 2.85
N VAL A 26 3.74 5.60 2.14
CA VAL A 26 3.27 4.22 2.31
C VAL A 26 4.27 3.32 1.60
N GLU A 27 4.94 2.47 2.38
CA GLU A 27 5.96 1.55 1.90
C GLU A 27 5.42 0.12 1.90
N VAL A 28 5.96 -0.74 1.03
CA VAL A 28 5.66 -2.18 1.04
C VAL A 28 6.51 -2.83 2.12
N VAL A 29 5.86 -3.36 3.16
CA VAL A 29 6.53 -4.04 4.28
C VAL A 29 6.60 -5.56 4.09
N SER A 30 5.72 -6.13 3.27
CA SER A 30 5.77 -7.52 2.87
C SER A 30 5.22 -7.67 1.46
N ASP A 31 5.91 -8.49 0.66
CA ASP A 31 5.51 -8.87 -0.68
C ASP A 31 5.80 -10.36 -0.82
N THR A 32 4.75 -11.16 -0.85
CA THR A 32 4.85 -12.63 -0.86
C THR A 32 3.97 -13.20 -1.95
N ASP A 33 4.51 -14.13 -2.74
CA ASP A 33 3.81 -14.81 -3.82
C ASP A 33 3.72 -16.32 -3.61
N ALA A 34 2.72 -16.94 -4.23
CA ALA A 34 2.50 -18.39 -4.22
C ALA A 34 2.30 -18.93 -5.63
N ASP A 35 2.79 -20.16 -5.83
CA ASP A 35 2.64 -21.02 -7.02
C ASP A 35 2.72 -20.28 -8.35
N ASN A 36 3.94 -20.03 -8.82
CA ASN A 36 4.24 -19.44 -10.13
C ASN A 36 3.51 -18.11 -10.43
N GLY A 37 3.10 -17.37 -9.39
CA GLY A 37 2.41 -16.09 -9.53
C GLY A 37 0.88 -16.17 -9.45
N LEU A 38 0.30 -17.33 -9.10
CA LEU A 38 -1.15 -17.49 -8.91
C LEU A 38 -1.72 -16.44 -7.94
N LEU A 39 -1.02 -16.22 -6.83
CA LEU A 39 -1.40 -15.26 -5.80
C LEU A 39 -0.22 -14.44 -5.36
N ARG A 40 -0.47 -13.15 -5.10
CA ARG A 40 0.47 -12.25 -4.45
C ARG A 40 -0.22 -11.48 -3.35
N LEU A 41 0.42 -11.42 -2.18
CA LEU A 41 -0.04 -10.71 -1.01
C LEU A 41 0.95 -9.57 -0.72
N ILE A 42 0.47 -8.35 -0.79
CA ILE A 42 1.24 -7.13 -0.54
C ILE A 42 0.70 -6.48 0.73
N VAL A 43 1.56 -6.34 1.74
CA VAL A 43 1.26 -5.63 2.98
C VAL A 43 2.02 -4.31 2.98
N ARG A 44 1.31 -3.23 3.28
CA ARG A 44 1.85 -1.88 3.34
C ARG A 44 2.01 -1.37 4.78
N SER A 45 2.86 -0.36 4.96
CA SER A 45 3.19 0.20 6.28
C SER A 45 2.00 0.87 6.99
N ASP A 46 0.99 1.27 6.23
CA ASP A 46 -0.30 1.80 6.70
C ASP A 46 -1.30 0.69 7.09
N SER A 47 -0.85 -0.58 7.13
CA SER A 47 -1.68 -1.77 7.36
C SER A 47 -2.65 -2.12 6.24
N THR A 48 -2.55 -1.48 5.07
CA THR A 48 -3.31 -1.88 3.89
C THR A 48 -2.78 -3.22 3.37
N ILE A 49 -3.69 -4.16 3.10
CA ILE A 49 -3.39 -5.47 2.52
C ILE A 49 -4.03 -5.56 1.13
N SER A 50 -3.22 -5.86 0.11
CA SER A 50 -3.68 -6.14 -1.24
C SER A 50 -3.43 -7.61 -1.59
N VAL A 51 -4.44 -8.26 -2.16
CA VAL A 51 -4.34 -9.60 -2.72
C VAL A 51 -4.53 -9.48 -4.23
N GLU A 52 -3.54 -9.90 -4.97
CA GLU A 52 -3.59 -9.99 -6.43
C GLU A 52 -3.71 -11.47 -6.81
N ILE A 53 -4.62 -11.78 -7.72
CA ILE A 53 -4.85 -13.14 -8.23
C ILE A 53 -4.63 -13.09 -9.74
N ASP A 54 -3.75 -13.94 -10.27
CA ASP A 54 -3.62 -14.10 -11.72
C ASP A 54 -4.82 -14.91 -12.24
N PRO A 55 -5.70 -14.32 -13.07
CA PRO A 55 -6.88 -15.02 -13.56
C PRO A 55 -6.54 -16.20 -14.47
N TYR A 56 -5.43 -16.14 -15.22
CA TYR A 56 -5.03 -17.19 -16.14
C TYR A 56 -4.40 -18.37 -15.39
N ALA A 57 -3.64 -18.10 -14.33
CA ALA A 57 -3.14 -19.15 -13.45
C ALA A 57 -4.27 -19.80 -12.63
N ALA A 58 -5.37 -19.08 -12.38
CA ALA A 58 -6.50 -19.55 -11.59
C ALA A 58 -7.55 -20.38 -12.37
N GLU A 59 -7.48 -20.43 -13.71
CA GLU A 59 -8.51 -21.08 -14.54
C GLU A 59 -8.78 -22.54 -14.14
N ASP A 60 -7.71 -23.30 -13.85
CA ASP A 60 -7.78 -24.73 -13.50
C ASP A 60 -7.63 -24.99 -11.98
N VAL A 61 -7.62 -23.94 -11.17
CA VAL A 61 -7.37 -24.05 -9.72
C VAL A 61 -8.67 -24.04 -8.95
N SER A 62 -8.82 -24.99 -8.03
CA SER A 62 -10.00 -25.06 -7.18
C SER A 62 -10.02 -23.93 -6.14
N VAL A 63 -11.21 -23.46 -5.77
CA VAL A 63 -11.36 -22.43 -4.71
C VAL A 63 -10.67 -22.86 -3.40
N GLY A 64 -10.76 -24.13 -3.03
CA GLY A 64 -10.11 -24.64 -1.81
C GLY A 64 -8.58 -24.61 -1.86
N GLU A 65 -8.01 -24.67 -3.06
CA GLU A 65 -6.57 -24.52 -3.27
C GLU A 65 -6.17 -23.05 -3.17
N VAL A 66 -6.90 -22.14 -3.81
CA VAL A 66 -6.72 -20.68 -3.64
C VAL A 66 -6.76 -20.28 -2.16
N GLU A 67 -7.75 -20.76 -1.41
CA GLU A 67 -7.85 -20.51 0.04
C GLU A 67 -6.64 -21.04 0.81
N ARG A 68 -6.15 -22.23 0.45
CA ARG A 68 -4.96 -22.82 1.07
C ARG A 68 -3.72 -21.96 0.82
N HIS A 69 -3.54 -21.48 -0.40
CA HIS A 69 -2.43 -20.59 -0.75
C HIS A 69 -2.54 -19.25 -0.02
N LEU A 70 -3.73 -18.64 0.02
CA LEU A 70 -3.97 -17.41 0.78
C LEU A 70 -3.59 -17.57 2.25
N ARG A 71 -4.04 -18.64 2.92
CA ARG A 71 -3.69 -18.91 4.33
C ARG A 71 -2.18 -19.04 4.52
N ARG A 72 -1.48 -19.70 3.58
CA ARG A 72 -0.02 -19.82 3.63
C ARG A 72 0.66 -18.46 3.50
N LEU A 73 0.23 -17.63 2.54
CA LEU A 73 0.76 -16.29 2.35
C LEU A 73 0.54 -15.40 3.58
N PHE A 74 -0.67 -15.40 4.14
CA PHE A 74 -0.97 -14.64 5.35
C PHE A 74 -0.11 -15.06 6.55
N ASN A 75 0.15 -16.36 6.71
CA ASN A 75 1.00 -16.84 7.80
C ASN A 75 2.49 -16.53 7.58
N ALA A 76 2.94 -16.39 6.33
CA ALA A 76 4.32 -16.09 5.99
C ALA A 76 4.60 -14.58 5.93
N ALA A 77 3.58 -13.75 5.69
CA ALA A 77 3.73 -12.32 5.52
C ALA A 77 4.17 -11.62 6.81
N LYS A 78 4.95 -10.56 6.64
CA LYS A 78 5.28 -9.64 7.73
C LYS A 78 4.20 -8.56 7.81
N PHE A 79 3.71 -8.33 9.01
CA PHE A 79 2.75 -7.26 9.27
C PHE A 79 3.44 -6.07 9.95
N PRO A 80 3.02 -4.82 9.64
CA PRO A 80 3.48 -3.69 10.41
C PRO A 80 3.08 -3.87 11.87
N LYS A 81 3.92 -3.38 12.80
CA LYS A 81 3.53 -3.38 14.21
C LYS A 81 2.26 -2.55 14.35
N PRO A 82 1.26 -3.00 15.12
CA PRO A 82 0.13 -2.14 15.45
C PRO A 82 0.71 -0.86 16.05
N GLN A 83 0.26 0.30 15.57
CA GLN A 83 0.54 1.54 16.28
C GLN A 83 0.02 1.31 17.69
N SER A 84 0.93 1.26 18.65
CA SER A 84 0.55 1.35 20.04
C SER A 84 -0.06 2.73 20.14
N ASP A 85 -1.39 2.82 20.14
CA ASP A 85 -2.08 4.02 20.57
C ASP A 85 -1.40 4.39 21.88
N GLY A 86 -0.77 5.55 21.92
CA GLY A 86 -0.04 6.06 23.06
C GLY A 86 -1.00 6.20 24.22
N GLY A 87 -1.26 5.10 24.92
CA GLY A 87 -2.07 5.04 26.11
C GLY A 87 -1.28 5.67 27.24
N ARG A 88 -1.30 7.01 27.31
CA ARG A 88 -1.40 7.84 28.52
C ARG A 88 -1.28 9.32 28.18
#